data_AF-A0A8T5CTJ6-F1
#
_entry.id   AF-A0A8T5CTJ6-F1
#
_cell.length_a   1.000
_cell.length_b   1.000
_cell.length_c   1.000
_cell.angle_alpha   90.00
_cell.angle_beta   90.00
_cell.angle_gamma   90.00
#
_symmetry.space_group_name_H-M   'P 1'
#
loop_
_entity.id
_entity.type
_entity.pdbx_description
1 polymer ?
#
loop_
_entity_poly.entity_id
_entity_poly.type
_entity_poly.pdbx_seq_one_letter_code
_entity_poly.pdbx_strand_id
1 'polypeptide(L)'
;MNQNASPEYADEWELFRSVSVLDNHKINLIDELRHLVFDDPLQGESVLWNYDRLEQAAVISNDSIGGGRYVEYGKSTYQLPSGHITPPAEIRKKVDGDMELGSTVYLLASENMLKSKVACAFLLTTEQATRGIDIEPIEYVFS
;
A
#
# COMPACT_ATOMS: atom_id res chain seq x y z
N MET A 1 3.42 -9.71 42.85
CA MET A 1 2.51 -8.59 42.53
C MET A 1 2.95 -8.04 41.19
N ASN A 2 2.08 -8.21 40.19
CA ASN A 2 2.20 -7.68 38.83
C ASN A 2 2.28 -6.16 38.82
N GLN A 3 3.00 -5.59 37.85
CA GLN A 3 2.48 -4.50 37.00
C GLN A 3 3.02 -4.63 35.57
N ASN A 4 2.18 -5.22 34.71
CA ASN A 4 1.90 -4.88 33.32
C ASN A 4 3.08 -4.43 32.44
N ALA A 5 3.68 -5.40 31.74
CA ALA A 5 4.06 -5.14 30.36
C ALA A 5 2.76 -4.84 29.59
N SER A 6 2.67 -3.65 29.00
CA SER A 6 1.56 -3.24 28.14
C SER A 6 1.30 -4.31 27.06
N PRO A 7 0.02 -4.55 26.70
CA PRO A 7 -0.30 -5.53 25.69
C PRO A 7 0.39 -5.15 24.38
N GLU A 8 1.00 -6.15 23.75
CA GLU A 8 1.38 -6.14 22.35
C GLU A 8 0.17 -5.65 21.55
N TYR A 9 0.21 -4.40 21.09
CA TYR A 9 -0.73 -3.95 20.07
C TYR A 9 -0.26 -4.60 18.77
N ALA A 10 -0.66 -5.85 18.57
CA ALA A 10 -0.90 -6.33 17.22
C ALA A 10 -1.97 -5.38 16.67
N ASP A 11 -1.55 -4.38 15.90
CA ASP A 11 -2.46 -3.48 15.20
C ASP A 11 -3.45 -4.36 14.44
N GLU A 12 -4.71 -4.39 14.89
CA GLU A 12 -5.74 -5.13 14.17
C GLU A 12 -5.90 -4.47 12.79
N TRP A 13 -5.88 -5.29 11.74
CA TRP A 13 -6.04 -4.83 10.37
C TRP A 13 -7.41 -4.19 10.19
N GLU A 14 -7.46 -2.84 10.12
CA GLU A 14 -8.71 -2.10 9.89
C GLU A 14 -9.24 -2.35 8.48
N LEU A 15 -8.33 -2.51 7.52
CA LEU A 15 -8.66 -2.77 6.13
C LEU A 15 -7.99 -4.03 5.62
N PHE A 16 -8.80 -4.98 5.14
CA PHE A 16 -8.38 -6.07 4.28
C PHE A 16 -9.43 -6.27 3.18
N ARG A 17 -9.08 -5.98 1.92
CA ARG A 17 -10.00 -6.04 0.78
C ARG A 17 -9.33 -6.62 -0.44
N SER A 18 -10.01 -7.54 -1.12
CA SER A 18 -9.57 -8.04 -2.42
C SER A 18 -10.04 -7.13 -3.55
N VAL A 19 -9.18 -6.95 -4.55
CA VAL A 19 -9.50 -6.28 -5.81
C VAL A 19 -8.94 -7.09 -6.98
N SER A 20 -9.64 -7.04 -8.11
CA SER A 20 -9.18 -7.70 -9.33
C SER A 20 -8.20 -6.81 -10.09
N VAL A 21 -7.17 -7.43 -10.65
CA VAL A 21 -6.29 -6.76 -11.62
C VAL A 21 -6.99 -6.71 -12.97
N LEU A 22 -7.08 -5.52 -13.53
CA LEU A 22 -7.75 -5.24 -14.80
C LEU A 22 -6.72 -5.10 -15.94
N ASP A 23 -7.21 -4.71 -17.12
CA ASP A 23 -6.37 -4.47 -18.28
C ASP A 23 -5.24 -3.48 -17.95
N ASN A 24 -4.07 -3.67 -18.56
CA ASN A 24 -2.89 -2.84 -18.30
C ASN A 24 -2.47 -2.81 -16.81
N HIS A 25 -2.76 -3.87 -16.05
CA HIS A 25 -2.40 -4.02 -14.63
C HIS A 25 -3.03 -2.95 -13.72
N LYS A 26 -4.16 -2.37 -14.14
CA LYS A 26 -4.90 -1.44 -13.30
C LYS A 26 -5.51 -2.17 -12.12
N ILE A 27 -5.63 -1.48 -10.99
CA ILE A 27 -6.45 -1.91 -9.86
C ILE A 27 -7.37 -0.76 -9.46
N ASN A 28 -8.52 -1.10 -8.88
CA ASN A 28 -9.41 -0.13 -8.27
C ASN A 28 -8.88 0.25 -6.89
N LEU A 29 -8.60 1.54 -6.68
CA LEU A 29 -8.44 2.06 -5.34
C LEU A 29 -9.83 2.24 -4.74
N ILE A 30 -10.13 1.46 -3.70
CA ILE A 30 -11.42 1.51 -2.99
C ILE A 30 -11.61 2.85 -2.28
N ASP A 31 -12.86 3.24 -2.03
CA ASP A 31 -13.21 4.53 -1.44
C ASP A 31 -12.57 4.76 -0.07
N GLU A 32 -12.41 3.70 0.74
CA GLU A 32 -11.74 3.76 2.05
C GLU A 32 -10.30 4.26 1.94
N LEU A 33 -9.62 4.05 0.79
CA LEU A 33 -8.25 4.46 0.54
C LEU A 33 -8.13 5.75 -0.28
N ARG A 34 -9.23 6.47 -0.51
CA ARG A 34 -9.21 7.69 -1.34
C ARG A 34 -8.31 8.80 -0.78
N HIS A 35 -8.07 8.81 0.53
CA HIS A 35 -7.17 9.74 1.19
C HIS A 35 -5.67 9.48 0.89
N LEU A 36 -5.34 8.36 0.22
CA LEU A 36 -4.01 8.11 -0.32
C LEU A 36 -3.72 8.93 -1.60
N VAL A 37 -4.74 9.53 -2.21
CA VAL A 37 -4.62 10.34 -3.41
C VAL A 37 -4.23 11.77 -3.04
N PHE A 38 -3.21 12.31 -3.71
CA PHE A 38 -2.77 13.70 -3.58
C PHE A 38 -2.79 14.41 -4.93
N ASP A 39 -2.83 15.75 -4.91
CA ASP A 39 -2.78 16.57 -6.13
C ASP A 39 -1.32 16.81 -6.56
N ASP A 40 -0.90 16.23 -7.68
CA ASP A 40 0.39 16.50 -8.30
C ASP A 40 0.25 17.64 -9.33
N PRO A 41 1.03 18.73 -9.22
CA PRO A 41 0.90 19.89 -10.12
C PRO A 41 1.13 19.58 -11.61
N LEU A 42 1.80 18.47 -11.94
CA LEU A 42 2.12 18.08 -13.32
C LEU A 42 1.21 16.98 -13.86
N GLN A 43 0.74 16.08 -12.98
CA GLN A 43 -0.01 14.88 -13.36
C GLN A 43 -1.46 14.85 -12.86
N GLY A 44 -1.85 15.80 -12.01
CA GLY A 44 -3.13 15.83 -11.30
C GLY A 44 -3.19 14.82 -10.15
N GLU A 45 -4.40 14.39 -9.80
CA GLU A 45 -4.64 13.39 -8.75
C GLU A 45 -3.78 12.14 -8.96
N SER A 46 -2.96 11.80 -7.97
CA SER A 46 -1.92 10.79 -8.07
C SER A 46 -1.74 10.03 -6.75
N VAL A 47 -1.09 8.88 -6.82
CA VAL A 47 -0.60 8.11 -5.67
C VAL A 47 0.90 7.85 -5.82
N LEU A 48 1.58 7.66 -4.69
CA LEU A 48 2.99 7.26 -4.65
C LEU A 48 3.11 5.76 -4.45
N TRP A 49 4.12 5.19 -5.10
CA TRP A 49 4.40 3.77 -5.12
C TRP A 49 5.75 3.51 -4.48
N ASN A 50 5.74 2.74 -3.40
CA ASN A 50 6.90 2.30 -2.67
C ASN A 50 6.96 0.77 -2.67
N TYR A 51 8.17 0.24 -2.47
CA TYR A 51 8.38 -1.18 -2.24
C TYR A 51 8.99 -1.38 -0.85
N ASP A 52 8.33 -2.19 -0.04
CA ASP A 52 8.86 -2.65 1.22
C ASP A 52 9.87 -3.78 0.97
N ARG A 53 11.15 -3.56 1.29
CA ARG A 53 12.20 -4.56 1.10
C ARG A 53 12.08 -5.75 2.05
N LEU A 54 11.49 -5.54 3.23
CA LEU A 54 11.38 -6.57 4.25
C LEU A 54 10.25 -7.54 3.88
N GLU A 55 9.05 -7.02 3.68
CA GLU A 55 7.87 -7.82 3.34
C GLU A 55 7.80 -8.18 1.85
N GLN A 56 8.66 -7.57 1.03
CA GLN A 56 8.70 -7.73 -0.42
C GLN A 56 7.37 -7.36 -1.09
N ALA A 57 6.68 -6.36 -0.54
CA ALA A 57 5.35 -5.96 -0.95
C ALA A 57 5.32 -4.54 -1.53
N ALA A 58 4.35 -4.28 -2.40
CA ALA A 58 4.08 -2.94 -2.88
C ALA A 58 3.33 -2.14 -1.81
N VAL A 59 3.60 -0.85 -1.72
CA VAL A 59 2.96 0.08 -0.79
C VAL A 59 2.51 1.30 -1.55
N ILE A 60 1.24 1.67 -1.38
CA ILE A 60 0.63 2.86 -1.95
C ILE A 60 0.60 3.92 -0.84
N SER A 61 1.00 5.15 -1.11
CA SER A 61 0.99 6.23 -0.14
C SER A 61 0.63 7.59 -0.74
N ASN A 62 0.26 8.53 0.14
CA ASN A 62 0.03 9.93 -0.24
C ASN A 62 1.31 10.79 -0.25
N ASP A 63 2.42 10.29 0.28
CA ASP A 63 3.71 10.97 0.36
C ASP A 63 4.87 9.94 0.42
N SER A 64 6.12 10.41 0.32
CA SER A 64 7.30 9.56 0.43
C SER A 64 7.37 8.91 1.81
N ILE A 65 7.58 7.59 1.83
CA ILE A 65 7.76 6.84 3.07
C ILE A 65 9.25 6.87 3.42
N GLY A 66 9.57 7.42 4.60
CA GLY A 66 10.94 7.50 5.09
C GLY A 66 11.51 6.14 5.55
N GLY A 67 12.84 6.07 5.68
CA GLY A 67 13.55 4.92 6.25
C GLY A 67 14.14 3.96 5.23
N GLY A 68 15.24 3.28 5.59
CA GLY A 68 16.00 2.39 4.69
C GLY A 68 15.26 1.12 4.23
N ARG A 69 14.08 0.85 4.81
CA ARG A 69 13.19 -0.28 4.48
C ARG A 69 12.45 -0.08 3.17
N TYR A 70 12.07 1.16 2.84
CA TYR A 70 11.21 1.47 1.70
C TYR A 70 12.02 2.02 0.52
N VAL A 71 11.58 1.70 -0.69
CA VAL A 71 12.13 2.25 -1.94
C VAL A 71 11.01 2.88 -2.74
N GLU A 72 11.11 4.17 -3.00
CA GLU A 72 10.19 4.86 -3.89
C GLU A 72 10.47 4.47 -5.35
N TYR A 73 9.41 4.11 -6.06
CA TYR A 73 9.41 3.73 -7.48
C TYR A 73 8.63 4.70 -8.37
N GLY A 74 8.11 5.79 -7.79
CA GLY A 74 7.48 6.89 -8.50
C GLY A 74 5.98 7.00 -8.26
N LYS A 75 5.30 7.72 -9.16
CA LYS A 75 3.89 8.07 -9.06
C LYS A 75 3.06 7.39 -10.15
N SER A 76 1.77 7.21 -9.89
CA SER A 76 0.80 6.94 -10.94
C SER A 76 -0.43 7.82 -10.77
N THR A 77 -0.98 8.30 -11.89
CA THR A 77 -2.25 9.05 -11.90
C THR A 77 -3.42 8.18 -11.41
N TYR A 78 -4.27 8.79 -10.59
CA TYR A 78 -5.58 8.27 -10.18
C TYR A 78 -6.63 8.65 -11.23
N GLN A 79 -7.24 7.67 -11.89
CA GLN A 79 -8.12 7.88 -13.04
C GLN A 79 -9.57 8.06 -12.62
N LEU A 80 -10.04 9.30 -12.58
CA LEU A 80 -11.46 9.63 -12.41
C LEU A 80 -12.29 9.34 -13.68
N PRO A 81 -13.57 8.90 -13.54
CA PRO A 81 -14.28 8.58 -12.30
C PRO A 81 -14.05 7.14 -11.82
N SER A 82 -13.27 6.34 -12.55
CA SER A 82 -13.15 4.90 -12.31
C SER A 82 -12.38 4.51 -11.04
N GLY A 83 -11.54 5.40 -10.53
CA GLY A 83 -10.70 5.13 -9.36
C GLY A 83 -9.51 4.20 -9.63
N HIS A 84 -9.13 4.05 -10.91
CA HIS A 84 -8.02 3.17 -11.28
C HIS A 84 -6.66 3.81 -10.99
N ILE A 85 -5.73 2.98 -10.53
CA ILE A 85 -4.30 3.26 -10.46
C ILE A 85 -3.52 2.11 -11.10
N THR A 86 -2.33 2.40 -11.64
CA THR A 86 -1.46 1.39 -12.26
C THR A 86 -0.11 1.42 -11.56
N PRO A 87 0.32 0.31 -10.93
CA PRO A 87 1.66 0.23 -10.34
C PRO A 87 2.74 0.45 -11.40
N PRO A 88 3.83 1.17 -11.12
CA PRO A 88 4.97 1.30 -12.03
C PRO A 88 5.53 -0.06 -12.46
N ALA A 89 6.10 -0.14 -13.67
CA ALA A 89 6.59 -1.41 -14.23
C ALA A 89 7.67 -2.06 -13.35
N GLU A 90 8.49 -1.24 -12.70
CA GLU A 90 9.53 -1.65 -11.77
C GLU A 90 8.96 -2.29 -10.51
N ILE A 91 7.87 -1.76 -9.94
CA ILE A 91 7.17 -2.40 -8.83
C ILE A 91 6.59 -3.73 -9.29
N ARG A 92 5.90 -3.76 -10.44
CA ARG A 92 5.27 -5.00 -10.94
C ARG A 92 6.29 -6.12 -11.07
N LYS A 93 7.50 -5.83 -11.56
CA LYS A 93 8.63 -6.79 -11.63
C LYS A 93 9.16 -7.26 -10.26
N LYS A 94 8.94 -6.47 -9.20
CA LYS A 94 9.39 -6.78 -7.84
C LYS A 94 8.39 -7.63 -7.07
N VAL A 95 7.11 -7.35 -7.27
CA VAL A 95 5.99 -8.15 -6.72
C VAL A 95 5.51 -9.21 -7.70
N ASP A 96 6.31 -9.50 -8.74
CA ASP A 96 5.88 -10.31 -9.88
C ASP A 96 5.75 -11.77 -9.50
N GLY A 97 4.64 -12.35 -9.96
CA GLY A 97 4.17 -13.69 -9.62
C GLY A 97 2.67 -13.83 -9.81
N ASP A 98 1.91 -12.76 -9.53
CA ASP A 98 0.44 -12.83 -9.42
C ASP A 98 -0.31 -11.54 -9.81
N MET A 99 0.32 -10.51 -10.40
CA MET A 99 -0.40 -9.29 -10.84
C MET A 99 -0.86 -9.36 -12.31
N GLU A 100 -1.27 -10.54 -12.75
CA GLU A 100 -1.76 -10.76 -14.12
C GLU A 100 -3.22 -10.33 -14.30
N LEU A 101 -3.64 -10.08 -15.54
CA LEU A 101 -5.05 -9.75 -15.84
C LEU A 101 -6.00 -10.80 -15.26
N GLY A 102 -6.97 -10.35 -14.44
CA GLY A 102 -7.97 -11.19 -13.80
C GLY A 102 -7.52 -11.82 -12.48
N SER A 103 -6.27 -11.65 -12.07
CA SER A 103 -5.80 -12.11 -10.77
C SER A 103 -6.42 -11.28 -9.63
N THR A 104 -6.33 -11.83 -8.42
CA THR A 104 -6.76 -11.13 -7.20
C THR A 104 -5.54 -10.67 -6.42
N VAL A 105 -5.58 -9.40 -6.03
CA VAL A 105 -4.63 -8.78 -5.09
C VAL A 105 -5.40 -8.22 -3.90
N TYR A 106 -4.69 -7.99 -2.80
CA TYR A 106 -5.29 -7.57 -1.54
C TYR A 106 -4.71 -6.23 -1.10
N LEU A 107 -5.60 -5.30 -0.77
CA LEU A 107 -5.26 -4.06 -0.10
C LEU A 107 -5.34 -4.27 1.41
N LEU A 108 -4.26 -3.94 2.11
CA LEU A 108 -4.13 -4.14 3.55
C LEU A 108 -3.60 -2.87 4.21
N ALA A 109 -4.28 -2.40 5.26
CA ALA A 109 -3.81 -1.27 6.07
C ALA A 109 -4.32 -1.37 7.52
N SER A 110 -3.49 -0.97 8.48
CA SER A 110 -3.93 -0.77 9.87
C SER A 110 -4.50 0.64 10.07
N GLU A 111 -5.20 0.85 11.17
CA GLU A 111 -5.74 2.17 11.54
C GLU A 111 -4.65 3.24 11.59
N ASN A 112 -3.49 2.91 12.14
CA ASN A 112 -2.35 3.82 12.22
C ASN A 112 -1.82 4.20 10.85
N MET A 113 -1.78 3.26 9.91
CA MET A 113 -1.36 3.52 8.53
C MET A 113 -2.31 4.45 7.79
N LEU A 114 -3.61 4.38 8.06
CA LEU A 114 -4.62 5.21 7.40
C LEU A 114 -4.72 6.62 8.02
N LYS A 115 -4.50 6.74 9.33
CA LYS A 115 -4.65 7.99 10.09
C LYS A 115 -3.38 8.81 10.21
N SER A 116 -2.23 8.28 9.80
CA SER A 116 -0.97 9.00 9.85
C SER A 116 -0.92 10.15 8.83
N LYS A 117 0.05 11.05 9.01
CA LYS A 117 0.30 12.14 8.04
C LYS A 117 0.67 11.58 6.66
N VAL A 118 1.49 10.53 6.65
CA VAL A 118 1.87 9.81 5.43
C VAL A 118 1.07 8.52 5.38
N ALA A 119 -0.20 8.67 5.01
CA ALA A 119 -1.12 7.56 4.95
C ALA A 119 -0.68 6.55 3.89
N CYS A 120 -0.87 5.27 4.16
CA CYS A 120 -0.40 4.21 3.28
C CYS A 120 -1.23 2.92 3.39
N ALA A 121 -1.10 2.07 2.37
CA ALA A 121 -1.66 0.73 2.35
C ALA A 121 -0.73 -0.21 1.56
N PHE A 122 -0.64 -1.45 2.01
CA PHE A 122 0.02 -2.51 1.27
C PHE A 122 -0.87 -3.03 0.14
N LEU A 123 -0.23 -3.41 -0.96
CA LEU A 123 -0.82 -4.19 -2.03
C LEU A 123 -0.11 -5.54 -2.07
N LEU A 124 -0.88 -6.60 -1.83
CA LEU A 124 -0.38 -7.95 -1.66
C LEU A 124 -0.86 -8.86 -2.78
N THR A 125 0.01 -9.74 -3.25
CA THR A 125 -0.40 -10.89 -4.06
C THR A 125 -1.22 -11.88 -3.22
N THR A 126 -1.86 -12.83 -3.88
CA THR A 126 -2.58 -13.91 -3.18
C THR A 126 -1.64 -14.75 -2.34
N GLU A 127 -0.44 -15.05 -2.84
CA GLU A 127 0.60 -15.75 -2.07
C GLU A 127 0.99 -14.97 -0.79
N GLN A 128 1.23 -13.66 -0.91
CA GLN A 128 1.60 -12.80 0.22
C GLN A 128 0.49 -12.71 1.28
N ALA A 129 -0.77 -12.60 0.84
CA ALA A 129 -1.91 -12.58 1.74
C ALA A 129 -2.08 -13.93 2.48
N THR A 130 -1.77 -15.05 1.82
CA THR A 130 -1.96 -16.40 2.37
C THR A 130 -0.86 -16.78 3.37
N ARG A 131 0.39 -16.40 3.11
CA ARG A 131 1.52 -16.70 4.00
C ARG A 131 1.48 -15.89 5.31
N GLY A 132 0.72 -14.79 5.33
CA GLY A 132 0.76 -13.78 6.37
C GLY A 132 2.03 -12.94 6.26
N ILE A 133 1.90 -11.63 6.45
CA ILE A 133 3.03 -10.70 6.48
C ILE A 133 3.07 -10.05 7.85
N ASP A 134 4.29 -9.92 8.39
CA ASP A 134 4.52 -9.31 9.69
C ASP A 134 4.85 -7.83 9.46
N ILE A 135 3.81 -7.08 9.12
CA ILE A 135 3.97 -5.65 8.90
C ILE A 135 4.05 -4.98 10.26
N GLU A 136 5.26 -4.59 10.63
CA GLU A 136 5.45 -3.57 11.67
C GLU A 136 4.92 -2.21 11.18
N PRO A 137 4.27 -1.41 12.04
CA PRO A 137 3.84 -0.06 11.71
C PRO A 137 4.99 0.76 11.11
N ILE A 138 4.69 1.52 10.07
CA ILE A 138 5.70 2.35 9.38
C ILE A 138 6.17 3.45 10.34
N GLU A 139 7.41 3.36 10.81
CA GLU A 139 8.04 4.41 11.59
C GLU A 139 8.39 5.60 10.68
N TYR A 140 7.71 6.73 10.90
CA TYR A 140 7.97 7.96 10.15
C TYR A 140 9.18 8.69 10.74
N VAL A 141 10.20 8.94 9.91
CA VAL A 141 11.24 9.91 10.26
C VAL A 141 10.68 11.30 9.98
N PHE A 142 10.32 12.04 11.03
CA PHE A 142 10.05 13.47 10.91
C PHE A 142 11.37 14.18 10.59
N SER A 143 11.55 14.66 9.37
CA SER A 143 12.60 15.62 9.01
C SER A 143 12.12 17.05 9.24
#